data_AF-A0A811QBM2-F1
#
_entry.id   AF-A0A811QBM2-F1
#
_cell.length_a   1.000
_cell.length_b   1.000
_cell.length_c   1.000
_cell.angle_alpha   90.00
_cell.angle_beta   90.00
_cell.angle_gamma   90.00
#
_symmetry.space_group_name_H-M   'P 1'
#
loop_
_entity.id
_entity.type
_entity.pdbx_description
1 polymer ?
#
loop_
_entity_poly.entity_id
_entity_poly.type
_entity_poly.pdbx_seq_one_letter_code
_entity_poly.pdbx_strand_id
1 'polypeptide(L)'
;MATAQQASGVRATYNFYNPAQNNWDLSGTYCTTWDAGQPLSWRSKYGWTAFCGPAGPTGQAACGQCLLVTNTATGASLTVRIVDQCSNGGLDLDYDTAFKPLDTDGQGINAGHLTVNYQFVDCGDN
;
A
#
# COMPACT_ATOMS: atom_id res chain seq x y z
N MET A 1 6.32 -16.29 17.84
CA MET A 1 7.30 -15.47 17.10
C MET A 1 6.60 -14.16 16.79
N ALA A 2 7.01 -13.04 17.38
CA ALA A 2 6.50 -11.73 16.95
C ALA A 2 7.16 -11.44 15.59
N THR A 3 6.39 -11.55 14.50
CA THR A 3 6.84 -11.08 13.19
C THR A 3 7.03 -9.58 13.30
N ALA A 4 8.22 -9.06 12.97
CA ALA A 4 8.43 -7.61 12.92
C ALA A 4 7.35 -6.97 12.03
N GLN A 5 6.62 -5.98 12.56
CA GLN A 5 5.58 -5.25 11.82
C GLN A 5 6.14 -4.08 11.01
N GLN A 6 7.41 -4.15 10.60
CA GLN A 6 8.08 -3.10 9.84
C GLN A 6 9.29 -3.67 9.08
N ALA A 7 9.66 -3.02 7.99
CA ALA A 7 10.89 -3.29 7.26
C ALA A 7 11.44 -2.02 6.60
N SER A 8 12.72 -2.06 6.25
CA SER A 8 13.45 -0.93 5.66
C SER A 8 14.16 -1.33 4.37
N GLY A 9 14.36 -0.37 3.47
CA GLY A 9 15.03 -0.62 2.19
C GLY A 9 14.22 -1.52 1.25
N VAL A 10 12.90 -1.45 1.33
CA VAL A 10 11.98 -2.31 0.59
C VAL A 10 11.65 -1.68 -0.75
N ARG A 11 11.61 -2.51 -1.80
CA ARG A 11 11.21 -2.06 -3.14
C ARG A 11 9.69 -1.83 -3.18
N ALA A 12 9.27 -0.65 -3.63
CA ALA A 12 7.87 -0.35 -3.93
C ALA A 12 7.74 -0.03 -5.42
N THR A 13 6.93 -0.80 -6.15
CA THR A 13 6.53 -0.48 -7.52
C THR A 13 5.20 0.24 -7.53
N TYR A 14 4.65 0.50 -8.71
CA TYR A 14 3.29 1.03 -8.84
C TYR A 14 2.46 0.22 -9.83
N ASN A 15 1.15 0.28 -9.59
CA ASN A 15 0.11 -0.21 -10.47
C ASN A 15 -1.01 0.83 -10.60
N PHE A 16 -1.76 0.78 -11.69
CA PHE A 16 -2.87 1.69 -11.96
C PHE A 16 -4.18 1.08 -11.47
N TYR A 17 -4.37 1.04 -10.15
CA TYR A 17 -5.65 0.62 -9.56
C TYR A 17 -6.76 1.66 -9.87
N ASN A 18 -6.37 2.93 -9.99
CA ASN A 18 -7.27 4.05 -10.28
C ASN A 18 -8.49 4.09 -9.34
N PRO A 19 -8.30 3.96 -8.01
CA PRO A 19 -9.40 3.70 -7.10
C PRO A 19 -10.43 4.84 -7.09
N ALA A 20 -9.99 6.09 -7.22
CA ALA A 20 -10.90 7.23 -7.31
C ALA A 20 -11.80 7.18 -8.57
N GLN A 21 -11.29 6.69 -9.69
CA GLN A 21 -12.06 6.55 -10.94
C GLN A 21 -13.02 5.37 -10.87
N ASN A 22 -12.64 4.30 -10.16
CA ASN A 22 -13.45 3.10 -9.96
C ASN A 22 -14.32 3.15 -8.70
N ASN A 23 -14.63 4.36 -8.18
CA ASN A 23 -15.48 4.55 -6.99
C ASN A 23 -15.01 3.75 -5.75
N TRP A 24 -13.70 3.55 -5.66
CA TRP A 24 -13.00 2.76 -4.65
C TRP A 24 -13.55 1.33 -4.54
N ASP A 25 -14.05 0.76 -5.64
CA ASP A 25 -14.52 -0.62 -5.72
C ASP A 25 -13.33 -1.59 -5.71
N LEU A 26 -13.30 -2.45 -4.69
CA LEU A 26 -12.23 -3.42 -4.49
C LEU A 26 -12.22 -4.53 -5.55
N SER A 27 -13.29 -4.66 -6.35
CA SER A 27 -13.45 -5.70 -7.35
C SER A 27 -12.19 -5.89 -8.21
N GLY A 28 -11.66 -7.12 -8.22
CA GLY A 28 -10.44 -7.48 -8.96
C GLY A 28 -9.16 -7.46 -8.12
N THR A 29 -9.23 -7.02 -6.87
CA THR A 29 -8.12 -7.14 -5.89
C THR A 29 -8.24 -8.45 -5.11
N TYR A 30 -7.13 -8.95 -4.55
CA TYR A 30 -7.14 -10.14 -3.72
C TYR A 30 -8.05 -10.00 -2.48
N CYS A 31 -8.14 -8.82 -1.86
CA CYS A 31 -8.92 -8.63 -0.64
C CYS A 31 -10.42 -8.45 -0.87
N THR A 32 -10.88 -8.39 -2.13
CA THR A 32 -12.31 -8.24 -2.49
C THR A 32 -13.22 -9.18 -1.70
N THR A 33 -12.80 -10.44 -1.52
CA THR A 33 -13.61 -11.48 -0.86
C THR A 33 -14.02 -11.12 0.57
N TRP A 34 -13.22 -10.31 1.27
CA TRP A 34 -13.44 -9.98 2.68
C TRP A 34 -13.81 -8.51 2.90
N ASP A 35 -13.25 -7.61 2.09
CA ASP A 35 -13.35 -6.16 2.33
C ASP A 35 -14.31 -5.42 1.39
N ALA A 36 -14.87 -6.07 0.36
CA ALA A 36 -15.76 -5.40 -0.59
C ALA A 36 -17.02 -4.78 0.05
N GLY A 37 -17.48 -5.35 1.17
CA GLY A 37 -18.63 -4.84 1.92
C GLY A 37 -18.37 -3.59 2.77
N GLN A 38 -17.11 -3.15 2.87
CA GLN A 38 -16.75 -1.98 3.68
C GLN A 38 -17.35 -0.68 3.11
N PRO A 39 -17.72 0.28 3.96
CA PRO A 39 -18.31 1.54 3.49
C PRO A 39 -17.30 2.34 2.64
N LEU A 40 -17.82 3.21 1.78
CA LEU A 40 -16.96 4.05 0.93
C LEU A 40 -15.96 4.87 1.75
N SER A 41 -16.38 5.40 2.90
CA SER A 41 -15.51 6.14 3.82
C SER A 41 -14.29 5.33 4.31
N TRP A 42 -14.41 4.01 4.41
CA TRP A 42 -13.31 3.11 4.76
C TRP A 42 -12.41 2.84 3.55
N ARG A 43 -13.05 2.54 2.40
CA ARG A 43 -12.37 2.19 1.13
C ARG A 43 -11.56 3.37 0.57
N SER A 44 -12.07 4.60 0.74
CA SER A 44 -11.46 5.84 0.23
C SER A 44 -10.62 6.62 1.23
N LYS A 45 -10.40 6.09 2.43
CA LYS A 45 -9.68 6.80 3.49
C LYS A 45 -8.18 6.98 3.18
N TYR A 46 -7.58 5.97 2.55
CA TYR A 46 -6.16 5.89 2.26
C TYR A 46 -5.95 5.39 0.84
N GLY A 47 -4.82 5.76 0.21
CA GLY A 47 -4.39 5.18 -1.05
C GLY A 47 -4.19 3.67 -0.96
N TRP A 48 -4.29 2.98 -2.09
CA TRP A 48 -4.28 1.52 -2.13
C TRP A 48 -2.88 0.95 -2.38
N THR A 49 -2.65 -0.27 -1.90
CA THR A 49 -1.44 -1.04 -2.22
C THR A 49 -1.66 -2.54 -2.19
N ALA A 50 -0.90 -3.26 -3.00
CA ALA A 50 -0.62 -4.67 -2.78
C ALA A 50 0.57 -4.84 -1.82
N PHE A 51 0.51 -5.88 -0.99
CA PHE A 51 1.58 -6.17 -0.03
C PHE A 51 2.11 -7.59 -0.13
N CYS A 52 3.43 -7.70 -0.16
CA CYS A 52 4.19 -8.96 -0.13
C CYS A 52 5.58 -8.74 0.46
N GLY A 53 5.67 -7.81 1.42
CA GLY A 53 6.92 -7.41 2.06
C GLY A 53 7.52 -8.51 2.94
N PRO A 54 8.80 -8.37 3.31
CA PRO A 54 9.55 -9.41 4.04
C PRO A 54 9.15 -9.55 5.51
N ALA A 55 8.37 -8.61 6.06
CA ALA A 55 8.02 -8.57 7.48
C ALA A 55 6.56 -8.13 7.70
N GLY A 56 5.83 -8.87 8.54
CA GLY A 56 4.40 -8.65 8.82
C GLY A 56 3.49 -9.71 8.16
N PRO A 57 2.18 -9.65 8.42
CA PRO A 57 1.22 -10.56 7.80
C PRO A 57 1.16 -10.33 6.28
N THR A 58 0.99 -11.41 5.52
CA THR A 58 0.76 -11.39 4.07
C THR A 58 -0.49 -12.20 3.72
N GLY A 59 -0.96 -12.08 2.47
CA GLY A 59 -2.20 -12.73 2.03
C GLY A 59 -3.41 -12.23 2.81
N GLN A 60 -4.34 -13.13 3.13
CA GLN A 60 -5.61 -12.76 3.77
C GLN A 60 -5.43 -11.99 5.09
N ALA A 61 -4.41 -12.33 5.88
CA ALA A 61 -4.18 -11.68 7.17
C ALA A 61 -3.75 -10.20 7.06
N ALA A 62 -3.31 -9.77 5.87
CA ALA A 62 -2.92 -8.39 5.61
C ALA A 62 -4.07 -7.52 5.09
N CYS A 63 -5.15 -8.15 4.59
CA CYS A 63 -6.27 -7.44 3.98
C CYS A 63 -6.88 -6.41 4.93
N GLY A 64 -7.06 -5.19 4.43
CA GLY A 64 -7.63 -4.07 5.16
C GLY A 64 -6.69 -3.40 6.15
N GLN A 65 -5.49 -3.94 6.42
CA GLN A 65 -4.51 -3.31 7.31
C GLN A 65 -3.85 -2.09 6.65
N CYS A 66 -3.27 -1.21 7.47
CA CYS A 66 -2.63 0.02 7.01
C CYS A 66 -1.13 0.02 7.24
N LEU A 67 -0.41 0.64 6.31
CA LEU A 67 1.03 0.84 6.36
C LEU A 67 1.34 2.33 6.33
N LEU A 68 2.16 2.81 7.25
CA LEU A 68 2.88 4.07 7.08
C LEU A 68 4.09 3.79 6.20
N VAL A 69 4.10 4.32 4.98
CA VAL A 69 5.17 4.15 3.99
C VAL A 69 5.98 5.43 3.91
N THR A 70 7.30 5.32 3.94
CA THR A 70 8.23 6.45 3.87
C THR A 70 9.24 6.24 2.76
N ASN A 71 9.33 7.19 1.82
CA ASN A 71 10.38 7.23 0.80
C ASN A 71 11.73 7.51 1.47
N THR A 72 12.68 6.59 1.31
CA THR A 72 14.01 6.70 1.95
C THR A 72 14.88 7.82 1.37
N ALA A 73 14.64 8.22 0.12
CA ALA A 73 15.41 9.27 -0.54
C ALA A 73 14.95 10.68 -0.13
N THR A 74 13.65 10.89 0.00
CA THR A 74 13.07 12.23 0.19
C THR A 74 12.48 12.46 1.58
N GLY A 75 12.23 11.39 2.35
CA GLY A 75 11.52 11.44 3.63
C GLY A 75 10.01 11.65 3.50
N ALA A 76 9.46 11.75 2.29
CA ALA A 76 8.02 11.82 2.07
C ALA A 76 7.34 10.57 2.64
N SER A 77 6.20 10.75 3.31
CA SER A 77 5.47 9.64 3.90
C SER A 77 3.95 9.80 3.77
N LEU A 78 3.26 8.67 3.68
CA LEU A 78 1.80 8.61 3.79
C LEU A 78 1.36 7.25 4.33
N THR A 79 0.10 7.19 4.78
CA THR A 79 -0.56 5.93 5.12
C THR A 79 -1.29 5.38 3.90
N VAL A 80 -1.11 4.09 3.64
CA VAL A 80 -1.81 3.32 2.58
C VAL A 80 -2.55 2.14 3.18
N ARG A 81 -3.57 1.64 2.49
CA ARG A 81 -4.33 0.44 2.86
C ARG A 81 -3.97 -0.72 1.94
N ILE A 82 -3.72 -1.88 2.56
CA ILE A 82 -3.48 -3.13 1.84
C ILE A 82 -4.82 -3.67 1.33
N VAL A 83 -4.93 -3.74 0.02
CA VAL A 83 -6.12 -4.25 -0.68
C VAL A 83 -5.81 -5.46 -1.56
N ASP A 84 -4.53 -5.76 -1.77
CA ASP A 84 -4.11 -6.78 -2.71
C ASP A 84 -2.82 -7.49 -2.25
N GLN A 85 -2.43 -8.54 -2.96
CA GLN A 85 -1.16 -9.24 -2.76
C GLN A 85 -0.25 -9.11 -3.98
N CYS A 86 1.06 -9.14 -3.75
CA CYS A 86 2.05 -9.09 -4.83
C CYS A 86 3.06 -10.25 -4.73
N SER A 87 3.99 -10.32 -5.68
CA SER A 87 5.09 -11.30 -5.68
C SER A 87 6.48 -10.66 -5.89
N ASN A 88 6.61 -9.34 -5.69
CA ASN A 88 7.86 -8.60 -5.90
C ASN A 88 8.71 -8.49 -4.62
N GLY A 89 8.26 -9.04 -3.50
CA GLY A 89 8.95 -9.00 -2.20
C GLY A 89 8.84 -7.67 -1.46
N GLY A 90 7.87 -6.81 -1.82
CA GLY A 90 7.72 -5.48 -1.24
C GLY A 90 6.29 -4.96 -1.31
N LEU A 91 6.12 -3.79 -1.95
CA LEU A 91 4.83 -3.14 -2.14
C LEU A 91 4.56 -2.92 -3.63
N ASP A 92 3.29 -2.88 -3.98
CA ASP A 92 2.84 -2.34 -5.27
C ASP A 92 1.79 -1.26 -4.99
N LEU A 93 2.18 0.00 -5.15
CA LEU A 93 1.38 1.15 -4.73
C LEU A 93 0.44 1.58 -5.86
N ASP A 94 -0.75 2.07 -5.54
CA ASP A 94 -1.53 2.79 -6.54
C ASP A 94 -0.76 4.03 -7.03
N TYR A 95 -0.71 4.21 -8.35
CA TYR A 95 0.11 5.25 -8.97
C TYR A 95 -0.28 6.65 -8.49
N ASP A 96 -1.56 7.03 -8.60
CA ASP A 96 -2.00 8.41 -8.34
C ASP A 96 -2.17 8.71 -6.85
N THR A 97 -2.67 7.75 -6.06
CA THR A 97 -3.02 7.98 -4.65
C THR A 97 -1.93 7.62 -3.66
N ALA A 98 -0.87 6.91 -4.09
CA ALA A 98 0.21 6.48 -3.19
C ALA A 98 1.61 6.68 -3.75
N PHE A 99 1.95 6.12 -4.91
CA PHE A 99 3.32 6.17 -5.45
C PHE A 99 3.75 7.60 -5.80
N LYS A 100 2.97 8.30 -6.63
CA LYS A 100 3.27 9.66 -7.08
C LYS A 100 3.35 10.67 -5.91
N PRO A 101 2.49 10.61 -4.87
CA PRO A 101 2.68 11.39 -3.65
C PRO A 101 4.00 11.13 -2.89
N LEU A 102 4.54 9.90 -2.93
CA LEU A 102 5.85 9.58 -2.34
C LEU A 102 7.03 10.01 -3.21
N ASP A 103 6.85 9.99 -4.53
CA ASP A 103 7.89 10.29 -5.50
C ASP A 103 8.07 11.81 -5.71
N THR A 104 8.36 12.52 -4.62
CA THR A 104 8.41 13.99 -4.59
C THR A 104 9.55 14.60 -5.41
N ASP A 105 10.55 13.80 -5.82
CA ASP A 105 11.68 14.20 -6.66
C ASP A 105 11.63 13.58 -8.08
N GLY A 106 10.59 12.80 -8.39
CA GLY A 106 10.36 12.15 -9.68
C GLY A 106 11.34 11.02 -10.02
N GLN A 107 12.25 10.66 -9.12
CA GLN A 107 13.26 9.62 -9.40
C GLN A 107 12.66 8.22 -9.39
N GLY A 108 11.62 8.00 -8.59
CA GLY A 108 10.92 6.72 -8.50
C GLY A 108 10.25 6.34 -9.82
N ILE A 109 9.55 7.28 -10.46
CA ILE A 109 8.95 7.09 -11.79
C ILE A 109 10.04 6.80 -12.82
N ASN A 110 11.13 7.57 -12.81
CA ASN A 110 12.24 7.37 -13.74
C ASN A 110 12.93 6.00 -13.57
N ALA A 111 13.04 5.52 -12.33
CA ALA A 111 13.61 4.21 -11.99
C ALA A 111 12.60 3.04 -12.03
N GLY A 112 11.32 3.34 -12.24
CA GLY A 112 10.21 2.37 -12.17
C GLY A 112 9.93 1.78 -10.79
N HIS A 113 10.53 2.32 -9.72
CA HIS A 113 10.29 1.93 -8.33
C HIS A 113 10.85 2.94 -7.33
N LEU A 114 10.32 2.92 -6.11
CA LEU A 114 10.88 3.60 -4.94
C LEU A 114 11.59 2.59 -4.02
N THR A 115 12.51 3.09 -3.21
CA THR A 115 13.01 2.38 -2.03
C THR A 115 12.36 3.00 -0.79
N VAL A 116 11.60 2.20 -0.05
CA VAL A 116 10.75 2.68 1.06
C VAL A 116 11.03 1.93 2.36
N ASN A 117 10.72 2.58 3.46
CA ASN A 117 10.47 1.92 4.74
C ASN A 117 8.96 1.80 4.92
N TYR A 118 8.50 0.76 5.59
CA TYR A 118 7.10 0.66 6.01
C TYR A 118 6.97 0.17 7.44
N GLN A 119 5.85 0.54 8.06
CA GLN A 119 5.41 0.04 9.35
C GLN A 119 3.90 -0.17 9.34
N PHE A 120 3.41 -1.28 9.90
CA PHE A 120 1.98 -1.46 10.14
C PHE A 120 1.51 -0.50 11.23
N VAL A 121 0.43 0.22 10.95
CA VAL A 121 -0.17 1.23 11.83
C VAL A 121 -1.67 0.98 11.95
N ASP A 122 -2.24 1.50 13.04
CA ASP A 122 -3.70 1.56 13.16
C ASP A 122 -4.28 2.46 12.06
N CYS A 123 -5.27 1.94 11.33
CA CYS A 123 -6.00 2.70 10.33
C CYS A 123 -6.91 3.76 10.96
N GLY A 124 -7.28 3.63 12.23
CA GLY A 124 -8.20 4.54 12.93
C GLY A 124 -9.63 4.48 12.38
N ASP A 125 -10.09 3.30 11.96
CA ASP A 125 -11.40 3.06 11.32
C ASP A 125 -12.58 2.99 12.31
N ASN A 126 -12.49 3.73 13.42
CA ASN A 126 -13.51 3.79 14.48
C ASN A 126 -14.79 4.50 14.05
#